data_AF-A0A8H7ASW7-F1
#
_entry.id   AF-A0A8H7ASW7-F1
#
_cell.length_a   1.000
_cell.length_b   1.000
_cell.length_c   1.000
_cell.angle_alpha   90.00
_cell.angle_beta   90.00
_cell.angle_gamma   90.00
#
_symmetry.space_group_name_H-M   'P 1'
#
loop_
_entity.id
_entity.type
_entity.pdbx_description
1 polymer ?
#
loop_
_entity_poly.entity_id
_entity_poly.type
_entity_poly.pdbx_seq_one_letter_code
_entity_poly.pdbx_strand_id
1 'polypeptide(L)'
;MNGRKNQISATYPGTYEWIFDETMEKPWPNFTKWLESGSGLYLIEGKAGSGKSTLMKFIIGDRRTTEALKAGSTTPSDEPLVLWFFFWLYGISMQSNLHGLMSLLLHQLLEGNALTTIQLL
;
A
#
# COMPACT_ATOMS: atom_id res chain seq x y z
N MET A 1 -6.85 10.74 11.25
CA MET A 1 -5.61 11.06 10.51
C MET A 1 -5.62 10.57 9.04
N ASN A 2 -6.77 10.50 8.34
CA ASN A 2 -6.88 9.92 6.99
C ASN A 2 -7.40 10.89 5.91
N GLY A 3 -7.20 12.20 6.08
CA GLY A 3 -7.82 13.25 5.25
C GLY A 3 -7.63 13.03 3.74
N ARG A 4 -6.38 12.77 3.30
CA ARG A 4 -6.11 12.53 1.88
C ARG A 4 -6.72 11.23 1.34
N LYS A 5 -6.60 10.11 2.08
CA LYS A 5 -7.15 8.80 1.66
C LYS A 5 -8.66 8.88 1.39
N ASN A 6 -9.38 9.66 2.19
CA ASN A 6 -10.82 9.84 2.07
C ASN A 6 -11.23 10.68 0.86
N GLN A 7 -10.35 11.53 0.33
CA GLN A 7 -10.61 12.34 -0.86
C GLN A 7 -10.27 11.65 -2.17
N ILE A 8 -9.49 10.58 -2.13
CA ILE A 8 -9.27 9.76 -3.31
C ILE A 8 -10.57 8.99 -3.56
N SER A 9 -11.21 9.23 -4.71
CA SER A 9 -12.45 8.57 -5.08
C SER A 9 -12.30 7.04 -5.11
N ALA A 10 -13.40 6.31 -4.92
CA ALA A 10 -13.42 4.89 -5.21
C ALA A 10 -13.16 4.64 -6.70
N THR A 11 -12.64 3.48 -7.03
CA THR A 11 -12.38 3.05 -8.41
C THR A 11 -13.65 2.55 -9.06
N TYR A 12 -13.81 2.82 -10.36
CA TYR A 12 -14.82 2.13 -11.15
C TYR A 12 -14.42 0.64 -11.28
N PRO A 13 -15.36 -0.31 -11.11
CA PRO A 13 -15.06 -1.75 -11.17
C PRO A 13 -14.28 -2.12 -12.43
N GLY A 14 -13.27 -2.98 -12.31
CA GLY A 14 -12.48 -3.44 -13.47
C GLY A 14 -11.29 -2.55 -13.86
N THR A 15 -11.24 -1.28 -13.43
CA THR A 15 -10.31 -0.28 -14.00
C THR A 15 -8.83 -0.56 -13.73
N TYR A 16 -8.52 -1.22 -12.61
CA TYR A 16 -7.14 -1.52 -12.20
C TYR A 16 -6.84 -3.02 -12.11
N GLU A 17 -7.75 -3.87 -12.57
CA GLU A 17 -7.58 -5.33 -12.53
C GLU A 17 -6.33 -5.79 -13.28
N TRP A 18 -5.98 -5.07 -14.34
CA TRP A 18 -4.79 -5.32 -15.14
C TRP A 18 -3.51 -5.36 -14.31
N ILE A 19 -3.42 -4.73 -13.12
CA ILE A 19 -2.18 -4.76 -12.34
C ILE A 19 -1.84 -6.16 -11.84
N PHE A 20 -2.86 -6.96 -11.52
CA PHE A 20 -2.74 -8.34 -11.03
C PHE A 20 -2.73 -9.39 -12.15
N ASP A 21 -2.93 -8.99 -13.40
CA ASP A 21 -2.87 -9.91 -14.54
C ASP A 21 -1.41 -10.31 -14.83
N GLU A 22 -1.07 -11.57 -14.56
CA GLU A 22 0.26 -12.12 -14.84
C GLU A 22 0.48 -12.55 -16.28
N THR A 23 -0.59 -12.73 -17.04
CA THR A 23 -0.55 -13.16 -18.44
C THR A 23 -0.31 -11.99 -19.38
N MET A 24 -0.65 -10.77 -18.95
CA MET A 24 -0.45 -9.55 -19.71
C MET A 24 1.04 -9.21 -19.82
N GLU A 25 1.54 -9.15 -21.04
CA GLU A 25 2.89 -8.64 -21.33
C GLU A 25 2.92 -7.12 -21.07
N LYS A 26 3.72 -6.72 -20.06
CA LYS A 26 3.87 -5.34 -19.63
C LYS A 26 5.33 -4.92 -19.81
N PRO A 27 5.61 -3.67 -20.18
CA PRO A 27 6.99 -3.18 -20.29
C PRO A 27 7.64 -2.91 -18.92
N TRP A 28 6.95 -3.18 -17.81
CA TRP A 28 7.45 -3.03 -16.44
C TRP A 28 7.32 -4.35 -15.67
N PRO A 29 8.04 -4.51 -14.54
CA PRO A 29 8.00 -5.73 -13.74
C PRO A 29 6.59 -6.11 -13.29
N ASN A 30 6.31 -7.40 -13.22
CA ASN A 30 5.01 -7.87 -12.75
C ASN A 30 4.83 -7.55 -11.24
N PHE A 31 3.71 -6.92 -10.90
CA PHE A 31 3.42 -6.48 -9.54
C PHE A 31 3.25 -7.66 -8.57
N THR A 32 2.46 -8.69 -8.94
CA THR A 32 2.22 -9.88 -8.10
C THR A 32 3.54 -10.61 -7.80
N LYS A 33 4.35 -10.88 -8.82
CA LYS A 33 5.66 -11.53 -8.64
C LYS A 33 6.62 -10.70 -7.81
N TRP A 34 6.55 -9.37 -7.92
CA TRP A 34 7.33 -8.48 -7.07
C TRP A 34 6.87 -8.53 -5.61
N LEU A 35 5.58 -8.69 -5.32
CA LEU A 35 5.10 -8.90 -3.95
C LEU A 35 5.55 -10.25 -3.37
N GLU A 36 5.60 -11.30 -4.20
CA GLU A 36 5.96 -12.65 -3.77
C GLU A 36 7.46 -12.85 -3.55
N SER A 37 8.31 -12.32 -4.41
CA SER A 37 9.75 -12.60 -4.34
C SER A 37 10.63 -11.39 -4.63
N GLY A 38 10.03 -10.22 -4.80
CA GLY A 38 10.77 -8.98 -5.05
C GLY A 38 11.46 -8.44 -3.81
N SER A 39 12.36 -7.49 -4.03
CA SER A 39 12.97 -6.70 -2.96
C SER A 39 13.04 -5.24 -3.38
N GLY A 40 13.22 -4.33 -2.42
CA GLY A 40 13.37 -2.90 -2.70
C GLY A 40 12.05 -2.18 -3.00
N LEU A 41 12.07 -1.24 -3.95
CA LEU A 41 10.98 -0.32 -4.23
C LEU A 41 10.29 -0.65 -5.56
N TYR A 42 8.95 -0.80 -5.54
CA TYR A 42 8.14 -0.82 -6.75
C TYR A 42 7.62 0.59 -7.07
N LEU A 43 8.09 1.17 -8.17
CA LEU A 43 7.76 2.53 -8.56
C LEU A 43 6.58 2.57 -9.55
N ILE A 44 5.49 3.23 -9.16
CA ILE A 44 4.35 3.49 -10.05
C ILE A 44 4.45 4.91 -10.61
N GLU A 45 4.90 5.02 -11.86
CA GLU A 45 5.03 6.30 -12.57
C GLU A 45 3.81 6.61 -13.45
N GLY A 46 3.66 7.87 -13.85
CA GLY A 46 2.58 8.29 -14.73
C GLY A 46 2.30 9.78 -14.68
N LYS A 47 1.61 10.29 -15.70
CA LYS A 47 1.29 11.72 -15.85
C LYS A 47 0.46 12.26 -14.69
N ALA A 48 0.53 13.58 -14.45
CA ALA A 48 -0.37 14.23 -13.50
C ALA A 48 -1.84 13.92 -13.87
N GLY A 49 -2.68 13.64 -12.88
CA GLY A 49 -4.08 13.27 -13.10
C GLY A 49 -4.35 11.86 -13.63
N SER A 50 -3.33 11.02 -13.90
CA SER A 50 -3.52 9.66 -14.45
C SER A 50 -4.09 8.62 -13.46
N GLY A 51 -4.50 9.04 -12.26
CA GLY A 51 -5.11 8.13 -11.27
C GLY A 51 -4.14 7.32 -10.41
N LYS A 52 -2.82 7.63 -10.38
CA LYS A 52 -1.83 6.89 -9.57
C LYS A 52 -2.21 6.71 -8.08
N SER A 53 -2.68 7.77 -7.44
CA SER A 53 -3.10 7.69 -6.03
C SER A 53 -4.34 6.81 -5.86
N THR A 54 -5.21 6.77 -6.87
CA THR A 54 -6.38 5.90 -6.92
C THR A 54 -5.95 4.44 -7.11
N LEU A 55 -4.99 4.17 -7.98
CA LEU A 55 -4.37 2.84 -8.13
C LEU A 55 -3.69 2.39 -6.83
N MET A 56 -2.93 3.26 -6.16
CA MET A 56 -2.35 2.96 -4.85
C MET A 56 -3.42 2.62 -3.81
N LYS A 57 -4.51 3.40 -3.75
CA LYS A 57 -5.63 3.12 -2.85
C LYS A 57 -6.31 1.77 -3.16
N PHE A 58 -6.41 1.42 -4.45
CA PHE A 58 -6.94 0.13 -4.89
C PHE A 58 -6.07 -1.03 -4.42
N ILE A 59 -4.77 -1.03 -4.72
CA ILE A 59 -3.89 -2.16 -4.37
C ILE A 59 -3.73 -2.33 -2.85
N ILE A 60 -3.72 -1.26 -2.05
CA ILE A 60 -3.58 -1.35 -0.59
C ILE A 60 -4.77 -2.09 0.05
N GLY A 61 -5.96 -2.00 -0.54
CA GLY A 61 -7.17 -2.63 -0.01
C GLY A 61 -7.57 -3.93 -0.70
N ASP A 62 -6.82 -4.37 -1.71
CA ASP A 62 -7.15 -5.56 -2.50
C ASP A 62 -6.59 -6.83 -1.85
N ARG A 63 -7.45 -7.84 -1.69
CA ARG A 63 -7.09 -9.14 -1.09
C ARG A 63 -5.91 -9.80 -1.81
N ARG A 64 -5.79 -9.64 -3.13
CA ARG A 64 -4.70 -10.25 -3.93
C ARG A 64 -3.33 -9.71 -3.53
N THR A 65 -3.26 -8.46 -3.07
CA THR A 65 -2.01 -7.91 -2.52
C THR A 65 -1.58 -8.70 -1.28
N THR A 66 -2.50 -8.89 -0.34
CA THR A 66 -2.26 -9.65 0.90
C THR A 66 -1.91 -11.12 0.60
N GLU A 67 -2.57 -11.73 -0.39
CA GLU A 67 -2.32 -13.12 -0.80
C GLU A 67 -0.94 -13.30 -1.45
N ALA A 68 -0.55 -12.40 -2.33
CA ALA A 68 0.78 -12.42 -2.94
C ALA A 68 1.88 -12.21 -1.89
N LEU A 69 1.67 -11.29 -0.94
CA LEU A 69 2.61 -11.08 0.19
C LEU A 69 2.73 -12.33 1.08
N LYS A 70 1.62 -13.04 1.34
CA LYS A 70 1.63 -14.30 2.09
C LYS A 70 2.37 -15.41 1.34
N ALA A 71 2.12 -15.55 0.04
CA ALA A 71 2.77 -16.55 -0.81
C ALA A 71 4.30 -16.37 -0.85
N GLY A 72 4.76 -15.11 -0.76
CA GLY A 72 6.17 -14.75 -0.67
C GLY A 72 6.82 -14.85 0.72
N SER A 73 6.01 -15.00 1.77
CA SER A 73 6.50 -14.98 3.15
C SER A 73 7.18 -16.29 3.53
N THR A 74 8.24 -16.19 4.33
CA THR A 74 8.86 -17.35 5.01
C THR A 74 8.00 -17.88 6.15
N THR A 75 7.03 -17.10 6.64
CA THR A 75 6.00 -17.50 7.62
C THR A 75 4.60 -17.35 7.02
N PRO A 76 4.09 -18.37 6.29
CA PRO A 76 2.80 -18.28 5.59
C PRO A 76 1.57 -18.20 6.51
N SER A 77 1.73 -18.51 7.81
CA SER A 77 0.66 -18.46 8.81
C SER A 77 0.35 -17.04 9.28
N ASP A 78 1.24 -16.08 9.06
CA ASP A 78 1.09 -14.72 9.57
C ASP A 78 0.37 -13.84 8.56
N GLU A 79 -0.58 -13.04 9.04
CA GLU A 79 -1.24 -12.03 8.21
C GLU A 79 -0.24 -10.89 7.94
N PRO A 80 0.08 -10.55 6.69
CA PRO A 80 1.03 -9.49 6.40
C PRO A 80 0.39 -8.15 6.74
N LEU A 81 1.11 -7.36 7.52
CA LEU A 81 0.69 -6.01 7.86
C LEU A 81 1.08 -5.04 6.74
N VAL A 82 0.08 -4.56 6.00
CA VAL A 82 0.26 -3.52 4.98
C VAL A 82 0.07 -2.16 5.63
N LEU A 83 1.11 -1.31 5.61
CA LEU A 83 1.05 0.06 6.10
C LEU A 83 0.97 1.05 4.94
N TRP A 84 0.25 2.16 5.13
CA TRP A 84 0.10 3.17 4.07
C TRP A 84 0.23 4.61 4.56
N PHE A 85 0.69 5.48 3.66
CA PHE A 85 0.68 6.93 3.85
C PHE A 85 0.50 7.63 2.51
N PHE A 86 -0.33 8.67 2.48
CA PHE A 86 -0.57 9.47 1.28
C PHE A 86 -0.11 10.91 1.53
N PHE A 87 1.02 11.30 0.92
CA PHE A 87 1.50 12.67 0.97
C PHE A 87 0.50 13.62 0.32
N TRP A 88 0.33 14.80 0.94
CA TRP A 88 -0.42 15.89 0.34
C TRP A 88 0.26 17.25 0.59
N LEU A 89 0.92 17.76 -0.46
CA LEU A 89 1.73 18.98 -0.42
C LEU A 89 0.94 20.26 -0.10
N TYR A 90 -0.34 20.34 -0.45
CA TYR A 90 -1.18 21.52 -0.16
C TYR A 90 -1.92 21.42 1.19
N GLY A 91 -1.65 20.39 2.00
CA GLY A 91 -2.25 20.21 3.31
C GLY A 91 -1.46 20.93 4.41
N ILE A 92 -2.15 21.70 5.24
CA ILE A 92 -1.62 22.48 6.37
C ILE A 92 -1.30 21.58 7.61
N SER A 93 -1.11 20.27 7.43
CA SER A 93 -1.08 19.30 8.55
C SER A 93 0.05 18.27 8.40
N MET A 94 0.24 17.41 9.42
CA MET A 94 1.11 16.21 9.45
C MET A 94 1.15 15.36 8.16
N GLN A 95 0.20 15.52 7.23
CA GLN A 95 0.11 14.79 5.97
C GLN A 95 1.15 15.21 4.90
N SER A 96 2.04 16.16 5.20
CA SER A 96 3.06 16.66 4.26
C SER A 96 4.50 16.54 4.76
N ASN A 97 4.73 15.95 5.94
CA ASN A 97 6.06 15.87 6.55
C ASN A 97 6.41 14.48 7.10
N LEU A 98 7.71 14.26 7.32
CA LEU A 98 8.26 13.01 7.82
C LEU A 98 7.69 12.62 9.20
N HIS A 99 7.48 13.61 10.07
CA HIS A 99 6.92 13.35 11.39
C HIS A 99 5.51 12.73 11.31
N GLY A 100 4.66 13.22 10.41
CA GLY A 100 3.34 12.63 10.23
C GLY A 100 3.35 11.30 9.49
N LEU A 101 4.31 11.07 8.58
CA LEU A 101 4.57 9.73 8.04
C LEU A 101 4.87 8.75 9.18
N MET A 102 5.88 9.06 10.00
CA MET A 102 6.31 8.20 11.10
C MET A 102 5.17 7.98 12.10
N SER A 103 4.49 9.04 12.51
CA SER A 103 3.38 8.95 13.48
C SER A 103 2.22 8.11 12.98
N LEU A 104 1.84 8.22 11.69
CA LEU A 104 0.75 7.44 11.13
C LEU A 104 1.14 5.98 10.89
N LEU A 105 2.39 5.72 10.49
CA LEU A 105 2.89 4.36 10.37
C LEU A 105 2.96 3.67 11.73
N LEU A 106 3.47 4.36 12.77
CA LEU A 106 3.50 3.84 14.14
C LEU A 106 2.10 3.59 14.68
N HIS A 107 1.16 4.51 14.44
CA HIS A 107 -0.24 4.30 14.83
C HIS A 107 -0.82 3.04 14.18
N GLN A 108 -0.66 2.86 12.87
CA GLN A 108 -1.12 1.66 12.16
C GLN A 108 -0.43 0.40 12.65
N LEU A 109 0.86 0.48 12.97
CA LEU A 109 1.63 -0.64 13.52
C LEU A 109 1.09 -1.07 14.89
N LEU A 110 0.82 -0.12 15.78
CA LEU A 110 0.29 -0.38 17.12
C LEU A 110 -1.15 -0.89 17.08
N GLU A 111 -1.97 -0.35 16.19
CA GLU A 111 -3.36 -0.79 16.00
C GLU A 111 -3.43 -2.19 15.36
N GLY A 112 -2.57 -2.47 14.38
CA GLY A 112 -2.48 -3.78 13.73
C GLY A 112 -1.84 -4.87 14.60
N ASN A 113 -0.99 -4.50 15.57
CA ASN A 113 -0.34 -5.42 16.51
C ASN A 113 -0.98 -5.43 17.91
N ALA A 114 -2.21 -4.92 18.08
CA ALA A 114 -2.82 -4.69 19.40
C ALA A 114 -3.07 -5.94 20.28
N LEU A 115 -2.61 -7.15 19.88
CA LEU A 115 -2.53 -8.33 20.74
C LEU A 115 -1.12 -8.63 21.28
N THR A 116 -0.07 -7.97 20.81
CA THR A 116 1.28 -8.19 21.30
C THR A 116 1.67 -7.04 22.22
N THR A 117 1.58 -7.29 23.52
CA THR A 117 2.08 -6.41 24.58
C THR A 117 3.53 -6.02 24.26
N ILE A 118 3.76 -4.75 23.90
CA ILE A 118 5.11 -4.20 23.81
C ILE A 118 5.59 -3.97 25.24
N GLN A 119 6.32 -4.94 25.80
CA GLN A 119 7.20 -4.66 26.92
C GLN A 119 8.42 -3.92 26.36
N LEU A 120 8.47 -2.61 26.57
CA LEU A 120 9.72 -1.86 26.46
C LEU A 120 10.62 -2.27 27.64
N LEU A 121 11.78 -2.84 27.32
CA LEU A 121 12.94 -2.88 28.22
C LEU A 121 13.65 -1.53 28.20
#